data_AF-A0A6G6YMP9-F1
#
_entry.id   AF-A0A6G6YMP9-F1
#
_cell.length_a   1.000
_cell.length_b   1.000
_cell.length_c   1.000
_cell.angle_alpha   90.00
_cell.angle_beta   90.00
_cell.angle_gamma   90.00
#
_symmetry.space_group_name_H-M   'P 1'
#
loop_
_entity.id
_entity.type
_entity.pdbx_description
1 polymer ?
#
loop_
_entity_poly.entity_id
_entity_poly.type
_entity_poly.pdbx_seq_one_letter_code
_entity_poly.pdbx_strand_id
1 'polypeptide(L)' 'MPTLEFVRSEIERMRVQVSRQRKEMLQLQRAGIPTNSAEALLQRMLNKIDTLCADRDRMKAALPKPKGKVLGGRKW' A
#
# COMPACT_ATOMS: atom_id res chain seq x y z
N MET A 1 16.74 -10.57 0.13
CA MET A 1 15.43 -10.10 -0.38
C MET A 1 14.52 -9.81 0.80
N PRO A 2 13.78 -8.70 0.81
CA PRO A 2 12.80 -8.43 1.86
C PRO A 2 11.74 -9.54 1.91
N THR A 3 11.27 -9.88 3.11
CA THR A 3 10.22 -10.89 3.30
C THR A 3 8.84 -10.33 2.93
N LEU A 4 7.88 -11.21 2.63
CA LEU A 4 6.50 -10.80 2.33
C LEU A 4 5.87 -9.99 3.48
N GLU A 5 6.17 -10.37 4.73
CA GLU A 5 5.71 -9.65 5.92
C GLU A 5 6.32 -8.25 6.01
N PHE A 6 7.62 -8.11 5.72
CA PHE A 6 8.26 -6.80 5.64
C PHE A 6 7.58 -5.89 4.60
N VAL A 7 7.30 -6.41 3.40
CA VAL A 7 6.62 -5.64 2.36
C VAL A 7 5.21 -5.23 2.79
N ARG A 8 4.47 -6.11 3.47
CA ARG A 8 3.14 -5.80 4.03
C ARG A 8 3.21 -4.70 5.08
N SER A 9 4.15 -4.80 6.03
CA SER A 9 4.36 -3.79 7.07
C SER A 9 4.75 -2.44 6.48
N GLU A 10 5.61 -2.41 5.47
CA GLU A 10 6.01 -1.18 4.79
C GLU A 10 4.85 -0.52 4.03
N ILE A 11 3.99 -1.30 3.36
CA ILE A 11 2.77 -0.76 2.73
C ILE A 11 1.88 -0.08 3.78
N GLU A 12 1.67 -0.72 4.93
CA GLU A 12 0.82 -0.18 5.98
C GLU A 12 1.41 1.09 6.59
N ARG A 13 2.71 1.08 6.90
CA ARG A 13 3.44 2.28 7.35
C ARG A 13 3.29 3.42 6.34
N MET A 14 3.45 3.15 5.06
CA MET A 14 3.34 4.16 4.01
C MET A 14 1.91 4.73 3.89
N ARG A 15 0.87 3.90 4.06
CA ARG A 15 -0.53 4.36 4.09
C ARG A 15 -0.81 5.32 5.25
N VAL A 16 -0.22 5.06 6.42
CA VAL A 16 -0.29 5.98 7.57
C VAL A 16 0.40 7.30 7.23
N GLN A 17 1.57 7.27 6.60
CA GLN A 17 2.27 8.47 6.19
C GLN A 17 1.48 9.28 5.15
N VAL A 18 0.89 8.63 4.14
CA VAL A 18 0.01 9.27 3.14
C VAL A 18 -1.18 9.96 3.82
N SER A 19 -1.80 9.29 4.79
CA SER A 19 -2.94 9.86 5.54
C SER A 19 -2.52 11.09 6.34
N ARG A 20 -1.31 11.11 6.92
CA ARG A 20 -0.76 12.29 7.59
C ARG A 20 -0.46 13.41 6.60
N GLN A 21 0.16 13.10 5.46
CA GLN A 21 0.48 14.08 4.42
C GLN A 21 -0.78 14.80 3.90
N ARG A 22 -1.87 14.06 3.69
CA ARG A 22 -3.16 14.62 3.29
C ARG A 22 -3.73 15.59 4.34
N LYS A 23 -3.55 15.29 5.63
CA LYS A 23 -3.99 16.19 6.72
C LYS A 23 -3.16 17.47 6.76
N GLU A 24 -1.85 17.36 6.60
CA GLU A 24 -0.95 18.51 6.52
C GLU A 24 -1.29 19.40 5.32
N MET A 25 -1.52 18.80 4.15
CA MET A 25 -1.98 19.54 2.96
C MET A 25 -3.28 20.30 3.21
N LEU A 26 -4.25 19.67 3.88
CA LEU A 26 -5.51 20.33 4.22
C LEU A 26 -5.29 21.52 5.17
N GLN A 27 -4.36 21.41 6.11
CA GLN A 27 -4.01 22.53 7.01
C GLN A 27 -3.35 23.68 6.24
N LEU A 28 -2.42 23.37 5.35
CA LEU A 28 -1.77 24.36 4.48
C LEU A 28 -2.77 25.07 3.57
N GLN A 29 -3.69 24.33 2.95
CA GLN A 29 -4.77 24.89 2.13
C GLN A 29 -5.68 25.83 2.93
N ARG A 30 -6.06 25.45 4.15
CA ARG A 30 -6.86 26.31 5.05
C ARG A 30 -6.13 27.58 5.46
N ALA A 31 -4.80 27.54 5.53
CA ALA A 31 -3.95 28.70 5.78
C ALA A 31 -3.66 29.54 4.53
N GLY A 32 -4.19 29.15 3.35
CA GLY A 32 -3.91 29.84 2.07
C GLY A 32 -2.49 29.63 1.56
N ILE A 33 -1.76 28.64 2.07
CA ILE A 33 -0.39 28.34 1.67
C ILE A 33 -0.42 27.43 0.44
N PRO A 34 0.30 27.76 -0.65
CA PRO A 34 0.41 26.89 -1.82
C PRO A 34 0.93 25.49 -1.45
N THR A 35 0.32 24.45 -2.00
CA THR A 35 0.60 23.04 -1.63
C THR A 35 1.32 22.21 -2.70
N ASN A 36 1.82 22.85 -3.76
CA ASN A 36 2.42 22.16 -4.92
C ASN A 36 3.54 21.18 -4.53
N SER A 37 4.39 21.56 -3.57
CA SER A 37 5.47 20.71 -3.07
C SER A 37 4.96 19.50 -2.29
N ALA A 38 3.91 19.68 -1.48
CA ALA A 38 3.26 18.64 -0.72
C ALA A 38 2.48 17.66 -1.62
N GLU A 39 1.86 18.16 -2.70
CA GLU A 39 1.24 17.35 -3.74
C GLU A 39 2.25 16.46 -4.46
N ALA A 40 3.40 17.02 -4.86
CA ALA A 40 4.47 16.26 -5.49
C ALA A 40 5.05 15.18 -4.55
N LEU A 41 5.14 15.47 -3.24
CA LEU A 41 5.53 14.47 -2.24
C LEU A 41 4.47 13.36 -2.12
N LEU A 42 3.19 13.73 -2.03
CA LEU A 42 2.08 12.79 -1.95
C LEU A 42 2.07 11.84 -3.16
N GLN A 43 2.27 12.36 -4.37
CA GLN A 43 2.37 11.55 -5.59
C GLN A 43 3.52 10.54 -5.53
N ARG A 44 4.71 10.96 -5.09
CA ARG A 44 5.85 10.04 -4.92
C ARG A 44 5.57 8.93 -3.89
N MET A 45 4.87 9.26 -2.81
CA MET A 45 4.47 8.27 -1.81
C MET A 45 3.46 7.26 -2.39
N LEU A 46 2.47 7.71 -3.16
CA LEU A 46 1.51 6.83 -3.81
C LEU A 46 2.19 5.89 -4.81
N ASN A 47 3.05 6.42 -5.68
CA ASN A 47 3.82 5.62 -6.63
C ASN A 47 4.68 4.54 -5.94
N LYS A 48 5.23 4.85 -4.78
CA LYS A 48 6.00 3.88 -3.99
C LYS A 48 5.11 2.80 -3.38
N ILE A 49 3.91 3.14 -2.91
CA ILE A 49 2.91 2.14 -2.46
C ILE A 49 2.54 1.21 -3.62
N ASP A 50 2.31 1.73 -4.81
CA ASP A 50 1.97 0.92 -5.98
C ASP A 50 3.09 -0.07 -6.34
N THR A 51 4.34 0.40 -6.28
CA THR A 51 5.52 -0.46 -6.47
C THR A 51 5.57 -1.59 -5.43
N LEU A 52 5.39 -1.27 -4.14
CA LEU A 52 5.37 -2.27 -3.08
C LEU A 52 4.20 -3.25 -3.22
N CYS A 53 3.04 -2.78 -3.69
CA CYS A 53 1.90 -3.64 -4.00
C CYS A 53 2.23 -4.64 -5.10
N ALA A 54 2.85 -4.18 -6.19
CA ALA A 54 3.30 -5.04 -7.27
C ALA A 54 4.34 -6.07 -6.81
N ASP A 55 5.29 -5.67 -5.97
CA ASP A 55 6.30 -6.57 -5.40
C ASP A 55 5.67 -7.63 -4.49
N ARG A 56 4.72 -7.23 -3.62
CA ARG A 56 3.94 -8.16 -2.80
C ARG A 56 3.22 -9.18 -3.66
N ASP A 57 2.59 -8.75 -4.74
CA ASP A 57 1.78 -9.61 -5.60
C ASP A 57 2.67 -10.60 -6.37
N ARG A 58 3.85 -10.16 -6.82
CA ARG A 58 4.89 -11.04 -7.39
C ARG A 58 5.39 -12.07 -6.37
N MET A 59 5.69 -11.65 -5.15
CA MET A 59 6.12 -12.56 -4.07
C MET A 59 5.03 -13.57 -3.72
N LYS A 60 3.77 -13.14 -3.65
CA LYS A 60 2.63 -14.02 -3.38
C LYS A 60 2.39 -15.01 -4.51
N ALA A 61 2.61 -14.62 -5.77
CA ALA A 61 2.51 -15.51 -6.92
C ALA A 61 3.64 -16.56 -6.96
N ALA A 62 4.83 -16.22 -6.46
CA ALA A 62 5.97 -17.13 -6.35
C ALA A 62 5.83 -18.16 -5.21
N LEU A 63 4.99 -17.88 -4.21
CA LEU A 63 4.71 -18.85 -3.15
C LEU A 63 3.86 -20.01 -3.68
N PRO A 64 4.14 -21.26 -3.26
CA PRO A 64 3.31 -22.40 -3.62
C PRO A 64 1.88 -22.15 -3.13
N LYS A 65 0.94 -22.09 -4.08
CA LYS A 65 -0.48 -21.98 -3.73
C LYS A 65 -0.85 -23.19 -2.87
N PRO A 66 -1.52 -23.01 -1.73
CA PRO A 66 -2.01 -24.15 -0.97
C PRO A 66 -2.90 -24.98 -1.91
N LYS A 67 -2.59 -26.28 -2.04
CA LYS A 67 -3.41 -27.21 -2.83
C LYS A 67 -4.85 -27.01 -2.40
N GLY A 68 -5.71 -26.63 -3.35
CA GLY A 68 -7.09 -26.28 -3.08
C GLY A 68 -7.71 -27.34 -2.17
N LYS A 69 -8.17 -26.91 -1.00
CA LYS A 69 -9.09 -27.72 -0.21
C LYS A 69 -10.32 -27.83 -1.10
N VAL A 70 -10.42 -28.94 -1.85
CA VAL A 70 -11.65 -29.31 -2.54
C VAL A 70 -12.72 -29.19 -1.48
N LEU A 71 -13.59 -28.19 -1.60
CA LEU A 71 -14.75 -28.06 -0.73
C LEU A 71 -15.58 -29.31 -1.02
N GLY A 72 -15.37 -30.34 -0.20
CA GLY A 72 -16.02 -31.63 -0.30
C GLY A 72 -17.51 -31.39 -0.49
N GLY A 73 -18.05 -31.93 -1.58
CA GLY A 73 -19.39 -31.67 -2.05
C GLY A 73 -20.40 -31.75 -0.92
N ARG A 74 -21.17 -30.68 -0.75
CA ARG A 74 -22.36 -30.68 0.09
C ARG A 74 -23.36 -31.63 -0.58
N LYS A 75 -23.46 -32.87 -0.09
CA LYS A 75 -24.56 -33.78 -0.45
C LYS A 75 -25.84 -33.19 0.15
N TRP A 76 -26.83 -33.01 -0.72
CA TRP A 76 -28.21 -32.73 -0.36
C TRP A 76 -28.88 -34.03 0.08
#